data_AF-A0AAD6E029-F1
#
_entry.id   AF-A0AAD6E029-F1
#
_cell.length_a   1.000
_cell.length_b   1.000
_cell.length_c   1.000
_cell.angle_alpha   90.00
_cell.angle_beta   90.00
_cell.angle_gamma   90.00
#
_symmetry.space_group_name_H-M   'P 1'
#
loop_
_entity.id
_entity.type
_entity.pdbx_description
1 polymer ?
#
loop_
_entity_poly.entity_id
_entity_poly.type
_entity_poly.pdbx_seq_one_letter_code
_entity_poly.pdbx_strand_id
1 'polypeptide(L)'
;MAERNAQAGDNWALRYDHMQFHLPTSVCHLPYMDYDKKLSTPHRLSKEDLASQVQRYVKAFNLNMITSAQIQWTEYDPSTKRWMVKFQTPGGQCTAISKHVVMATGIGSQKMNIPSITDSHLYKGISIHSEQYKNAEKLKEKGANSAIVIGSANTAFDILKDCHAAGLQTTMNVRSPTYIIPVEHIDHPASLGAYDAGVERGDNIFMTLPTFIDAQLARDLLAHLASQEPDRYKALAATGFPVLESTSPECALMQNLIESAGKHYVDVGGTKLLEEGKASIKANVEPIAYTATGLRFSDGSHVDVDAVIWCTGFADKNVRETAIEILGGSASQASSNSQSDKNGVDSMGGEANGKQKLGPREIAACIDATWGVDSEGEIRGMWKRQSRLDGFWVMGGYTQQHRWHSRTLALQIKAALEAQLEERKTVIALFYKELVILRSLVRSRVRGSFFISAHVFLCYITNLPV
;
A
#
# COMPACT_ATOMS: atom_id res chain seq x y z
N MET A 1 -14.45 13.05 -9.08
CA MET A 1 -13.69 12.47 -7.95
C MET A 1 -14.16 13.13 -6.66
N ALA A 2 -14.33 12.38 -5.58
CA ALA A 2 -14.62 12.92 -4.25
C ALA A 2 -13.41 12.66 -3.35
N GLU A 3 -12.81 13.73 -2.81
CA GLU A 3 -11.64 13.71 -1.96
C GLU A 3 -11.99 14.32 -0.61
N ARG A 4 -11.61 13.65 0.48
CA ARG A 4 -11.93 14.10 1.83
C ARG A 4 -11.07 15.27 2.29
N ASN A 5 -9.85 15.37 1.79
CA ASN A 5 -8.94 16.46 2.13
C ASN A 5 -9.33 17.76 1.42
N ALA A 6 -8.83 18.88 1.93
CA ALA A 6 -9.17 20.21 1.43
C ALA A 6 -8.57 20.48 0.04
N GLN A 7 -7.39 19.93 -0.24
CA GLN A 7 -6.67 20.09 -1.49
C GLN A 7 -6.23 18.74 -2.06
N ALA A 8 -6.07 18.69 -3.38
CA ALA A 8 -5.44 17.54 -4.04
C ALA A 8 -4.00 17.37 -3.53
N GLY A 9 -3.59 16.13 -3.27
CA GLY A 9 -2.25 15.81 -2.77
C GLY A 9 -2.05 15.99 -1.26
N ASP A 10 -3.07 16.44 -0.51
CA ASP A 10 -2.99 16.57 0.95
C ASP A 10 -2.77 15.24 1.67
N ASN A 11 -3.11 14.11 1.03
CA ASN A 11 -2.73 12.78 1.51
C ASN A 11 -1.21 12.61 1.66
N TRP A 12 -0.41 13.42 0.93
CA TRP A 12 1.04 13.55 1.10
C TRP A 12 1.40 14.76 1.95
N ALA A 13 0.87 15.95 1.64
CA ALA A 13 1.27 17.20 2.31
C ALA A 13 1.06 17.19 3.84
N LEU A 14 0.06 16.44 4.31
CA LEU A 14 -0.27 16.33 5.73
C LEU A 14 0.58 15.29 6.49
N ARG A 15 1.45 14.54 5.81
CA ARG A 15 2.39 13.61 6.45
C ARG A 15 3.47 14.37 7.24
N TYR A 16 4.25 13.65 8.03
CA TYR A 16 5.36 14.21 8.80
C TYR A 16 6.41 14.88 7.90
N ASP A 17 7.05 15.94 8.39
CA ASP A 17 7.86 16.86 7.57
C ASP A 17 9.07 16.19 6.95
N HIS A 18 9.67 15.22 7.64
CA HIS A 18 10.83 14.47 7.15
C HIS A 18 10.47 13.24 6.29
N MET A 19 9.21 13.11 5.86
CA MET A 19 8.79 12.01 5.00
C MET A 19 9.45 12.11 3.63
N GLN A 20 10.16 11.04 3.26
CA GLN A 20 10.73 10.83 1.95
C GLN A 20 10.39 9.44 1.44
N PHE A 21 10.35 9.29 0.12
CA PHE A 21 10.25 7.97 -0.48
C PHE A 21 11.54 7.17 -0.34
N HIS A 22 11.39 5.88 -0.03
CA HIS A 22 12.48 4.89 -0.01
C HIS A 22 12.64 4.18 -1.37
N LEU A 23 12.20 4.84 -2.46
CA LEU A 23 12.30 4.34 -3.84
C LEU A 23 12.77 5.45 -4.78
N PRO A 24 13.40 5.11 -5.91
CA PRO A 24 13.78 6.06 -6.95
C PRO A 24 12.59 6.84 -7.54
N THR A 25 12.82 8.08 -7.95
CA THR A 25 11.81 8.90 -8.62
C THR A 25 11.31 8.28 -9.92
N SER A 26 12.14 7.50 -10.62
CA SER A 26 11.80 6.87 -11.90
C SER A 26 10.60 5.92 -11.84
N VAL A 27 10.26 5.39 -10.66
CA VAL A 27 9.04 4.58 -10.47
C VAL A 27 7.86 5.36 -9.91
N CYS A 28 8.01 6.66 -9.66
CA CYS A 28 7.00 7.47 -8.99
C CYS A 28 6.19 8.40 -9.92
N HIS A 29 6.57 8.53 -11.18
CA HIS A 29 5.87 9.35 -12.18
C HIS A 29 4.36 9.06 -12.27
N LEU A 30 3.57 10.07 -12.66
CA LEU A 30 2.14 9.90 -12.95
C LEU A 30 1.92 9.64 -14.45
N PRO A 31 0.83 8.97 -14.85
CA PRO A 31 0.54 8.72 -16.26
C PRO A 31 0.53 10.01 -17.07
N TYR A 32 1.34 10.09 -18.13
CA TYR A 32 1.45 11.27 -19.02
C TYR A 32 2.09 12.52 -18.38
N MET A 33 2.63 12.45 -17.16
CA MET A 33 3.31 13.58 -16.52
C MET A 33 4.47 13.11 -15.65
N ASP A 34 5.68 13.40 -16.13
CA ASP A 34 6.90 13.11 -15.42
C ASP A 34 7.19 14.16 -14.32
N TYR A 35 8.15 13.82 -13.46
CA TYR A 35 8.75 14.76 -12.51
C TYR A 35 9.81 15.58 -13.24
N ASP A 36 10.14 16.74 -12.67
CA ASP A 36 11.27 17.55 -13.13
C ASP A 36 12.57 16.73 -13.04
N LYS A 37 13.47 16.85 -14.03
CA LYS A 37 14.76 16.14 -14.08
C LYS A 37 15.63 16.39 -12.83
N LYS A 38 15.47 17.55 -12.16
CA LYS A 38 16.18 17.85 -10.91
C LYS A 38 15.77 16.94 -9.74
N LEU A 39 14.59 16.32 -9.83
CA LEU A 39 14.06 15.39 -8.83
C LEU A 39 14.38 13.93 -9.19
N SER A 40 15.14 13.68 -10.26
CA SER A 40 15.62 12.33 -10.59
C SER A 40 16.62 11.80 -9.56
N THR A 41 16.79 10.48 -9.52
CA THR A 41 17.80 9.78 -8.71
C THR A 41 19.15 10.51 -8.79
N PRO A 42 19.84 10.76 -7.64
CA PRO A 42 19.64 10.19 -6.30
C PRO A 42 18.63 10.93 -5.42
N HIS A 43 17.91 11.93 -5.95
CA HIS A 43 16.89 12.64 -5.18
C HIS A 43 15.78 11.69 -4.75
N ARG A 44 15.28 11.88 -3.54
CA ARG A 44 14.14 11.14 -2.98
C ARG A 44 13.02 12.10 -2.75
N LEU A 45 11.87 11.78 -3.35
CA LEU A 45 10.70 12.64 -3.33
C LEU A 45 10.26 12.88 -1.88
N SER A 46 10.19 14.15 -1.49
CA SER A 46 9.60 14.56 -0.23
C SER A 46 8.07 14.56 -0.31
N LYS A 47 7.41 14.76 0.83
CA LYS A 47 5.96 14.97 0.84
C LYS A 47 5.50 16.15 -0.02
N GLU A 48 6.30 17.22 -0.10
CA GLU A 48 6.03 18.41 -0.92
C GLU A 48 6.15 18.10 -2.41
N ASP A 49 7.17 17.34 -2.82
CA ASP A 49 7.34 16.92 -4.21
C ASP A 49 6.13 16.10 -4.68
N LEU A 50 5.67 15.17 -3.84
CA LEU A 50 4.51 14.32 -4.12
C LEU A 50 3.21 15.13 -4.18
N ALA A 51 2.96 15.99 -3.18
CA ALA A 51 1.77 16.83 -3.14
C ALA A 51 1.72 17.78 -4.34
N SER A 52 2.84 18.45 -4.65
CA SER A 52 2.97 19.36 -5.79
C SER A 52 2.75 18.65 -7.13
N GLN A 53 3.26 17.43 -7.31
CA GLN A 53 3.00 16.64 -8.51
C GLN A 53 1.50 16.35 -8.69
N VAL A 54 0.81 15.92 -7.63
CA VAL A 54 -0.64 15.63 -7.70
C VAL A 54 -1.44 16.89 -8.03
N GLN A 55 -1.10 18.03 -7.42
CA GLN A 55 -1.75 19.32 -7.71
C GLN A 55 -1.53 19.75 -9.16
N ARG A 56 -0.30 19.65 -9.67
CA ARG A 56 0.02 19.93 -11.08
C ARG A 56 -0.74 19.00 -12.01
N TYR A 57 -0.85 17.72 -11.67
CA TYR A 57 -1.56 16.73 -12.46
C TYR A 57 -3.05 17.08 -12.61
N VAL A 58 -3.73 17.33 -11.49
CA VAL A 58 -5.15 17.72 -11.48
C VAL A 58 -5.38 18.99 -12.31
N LYS A 59 -4.50 19.98 -12.16
CA LYS A 59 -4.57 21.25 -12.91
C LYS A 59 -4.33 21.07 -14.41
N ALA A 60 -3.27 20.34 -14.80
CA ALA A 60 -2.88 20.20 -16.20
C ALA A 60 -3.90 19.42 -17.02
N PHE A 61 -4.53 18.41 -16.42
CA PHE A 61 -5.56 17.60 -17.08
C PHE A 61 -6.99 18.07 -16.81
N ASN A 62 -7.16 19.21 -16.11
CA ASN A 62 -8.45 19.79 -15.75
C ASN A 62 -9.42 18.75 -15.14
N LEU A 63 -8.94 18.00 -14.14
CA LEU A 63 -9.69 16.87 -13.58
C LEU A 63 -10.81 17.36 -12.65
N ASN A 64 -12.03 16.85 -12.87
CA ASN A 64 -13.19 17.15 -12.05
C ASN A 64 -13.08 16.51 -10.65
N MET A 65 -12.73 17.32 -9.67
CA MET A 65 -12.50 16.91 -8.29
C MET A 65 -13.30 17.79 -7.32
N ILE A 66 -14.03 17.13 -6.42
CA ILE A 66 -14.74 17.76 -5.30
C ILE A 66 -13.91 17.44 -4.06
N THR A 67 -13.32 18.47 -3.45
CA THR A 67 -12.53 18.35 -2.22
C THR A 67 -13.40 18.58 -0.98
N SER A 68 -12.86 18.29 0.20
CA SER A 68 -13.59 18.32 1.48
C SER A 68 -14.89 17.50 1.43
N ALA A 69 -14.90 16.43 0.64
CA ALA A 69 -16.07 15.58 0.40
C ALA A 69 -16.03 14.35 1.30
N GLN A 70 -16.94 14.27 2.26
CA GLN A 70 -17.08 13.11 3.14
C GLN A 70 -18.22 12.22 2.64
N ILE A 71 -17.92 10.98 2.27
CA ILE A 71 -18.95 10.00 1.89
C ILE A 71 -19.86 9.71 3.10
N GLN A 72 -21.16 9.84 2.90
CA GLN A 72 -22.19 9.63 3.93
C GLN A 72 -22.99 8.35 3.69
N TRP A 73 -23.14 7.93 2.43
CA TRP A 73 -23.89 6.72 2.08
C TRP A 73 -23.60 6.29 0.65
N THR A 74 -23.47 4.99 0.42
CA THR A 74 -23.34 4.38 -0.91
C THR A 74 -24.39 3.29 -1.06
N GLU A 75 -25.11 3.32 -2.19
CA GLU A 75 -26.14 2.34 -2.53
C GLU A 75 -25.93 1.83 -3.95
N TYR A 76 -26.13 0.54 -4.16
CA TYR A 76 -26.20 -0.06 -5.47
C TYR A 76 -27.60 -0.61 -5.72
N ASP A 77 -28.17 -0.26 -6.87
CA ASP A 77 -29.44 -0.78 -7.34
C ASP A 77 -29.21 -1.82 -8.46
N PRO A 78 -29.38 -3.13 -8.19
CA PRO A 78 -29.22 -4.17 -9.19
C PRO A 78 -30.22 -4.06 -10.35
N SER A 79 -31.41 -3.49 -10.12
CA SER A 79 -32.46 -3.41 -11.15
C SER A 79 -32.12 -2.38 -12.23
N THR A 80 -31.55 -1.24 -11.83
CA THR A 80 -31.15 -0.16 -12.75
C THR A 80 -29.66 -0.21 -13.11
N LYS A 81 -28.87 -1.06 -12.43
CA LYS A 81 -27.41 -1.12 -12.51
C LYS A 81 -26.82 0.27 -12.34
N ARG A 82 -27.21 0.94 -11.25
CA ARG A 82 -26.75 2.29 -10.89
C ARG A 82 -26.27 2.33 -9.46
N TRP A 83 -25.23 3.11 -9.28
CA TRP A 83 -24.67 3.49 -8.00
C TRP A 83 -25.19 4.87 -7.62
N MET A 84 -25.55 5.03 -6.37
CA MET A 84 -25.85 6.32 -5.75
C MET A 84 -24.86 6.55 -4.61
N VAL A 85 -24.14 7.66 -4.66
CA VAL A 85 -23.19 8.07 -3.61
C VAL A 85 -23.62 9.41 -3.06
N LYS A 86 -23.97 9.45 -1.79
CA LYS A 86 -24.26 10.69 -1.05
C LYS A 86 -23.02 11.11 -0.29
N PHE A 87 -22.66 12.39 -0.40
CA PHE A 87 -21.50 12.94 0.30
C PHE A 87 -21.78 14.37 0.77
N GLN A 88 -21.19 14.71 1.92
CA GLN A 88 -21.25 16.03 2.50
C GLN A 88 -20.06 16.85 2.00
N THR A 89 -20.31 18.11 1.62
CA THR A 89 -19.27 19.10 1.30
C THR A 89 -19.49 20.36 2.14
N PRO A 90 -18.53 21.31 2.21
CA PRO A 90 -18.77 22.60 2.84
C PRO A 90 -19.95 23.38 2.21
N GLY A 91 -20.27 23.13 0.93
CA GLY A 91 -21.40 23.73 0.24
C GLY A 91 -22.74 23.02 0.45
N GLY A 92 -22.78 21.94 1.24
CA GLY A 92 -23.98 21.15 1.50
C GLY A 92 -23.88 19.70 1.03
N GLN A 93 -25.00 18.99 1.15
CA GLN A 93 -25.08 17.58 0.77
C GLN A 93 -25.26 17.44 -0.75
N CYS A 94 -24.47 16.55 -1.35
CA CYS A 94 -24.49 16.24 -2.77
C CYS A 94 -24.81 14.77 -2.99
N THR A 95 -25.39 14.45 -4.14
CA THR A 95 -25.63 13.06 -4.59
C THR A 95 -25.07 12.87 -5.99
N ALA A 96 -24.20 11.88 -6.17
CA ALA A 96 -23.74 11.42 -7.47
C ALA A 96 -24.44 10.12 -7.86
N ILE A 97 -24.88 10.03 -9.12
CA ILE A 97 -25.44 8.82 -9.71
C ILE A 97 -24.52 8.38 -10.84
N SER A 98 -24.07 7.13 -10.83
CA SER A 98 -23.13 6.61 -11.82
C SER A 98 -23.42 5.15 -12.20
N LYS A 99 -22.85 4.71 -13.33
CA LYS A 99 -22.81 3.29 -13.71
C LYS A 99 -21.66 2.53 -13.06
N HIS A 100 -20.59 3.23 -12.74
CA HIS A 100 -19.39 2.67 -12.14
C HIS A 100 -18.94 3.50 -10.94
N VAL A 101 -18.36 2.84 -9.94
CA VAL A 101 -17.71 3.44 -8.77
C VAL A 101 -16.33 2.82 -8.62
N VAL A 102 -15.32 3.68 -8.42
CA VAL A 102 -13.94 3.27 -8.15
C VAL A 102 -13.60 3.68 -6.72
N MET A 103 -13.33 2.70 -5.86
CA MET A 103 -12.80 2.92 -4.52
C MET A 103 -11.28 3.07 -4.61
N ALA A 104 -10.79 4.31 -4.52
CA ALA A 104 -9.38 4.68 -4.68
C ALA A 104 -8.75 5.19 -3.37
N THR A 105 -9.04 4.52 -2.25
CA THR A 105 -8.64 4.95 -0.89
C THR A 105 -7.25 4.49 -0.47
N GLY A 106 -6.50 3.82 -1.36
CA GLY A 106 -5.16 3.30 -1.08
C GLY A 106 -5.14 2.09 -0.15
N ILE A 107 -3.94 1.73 0.30
CA ILE A 107 -3.71 0.76 1.38
C ILE A 107 -3.59 1.55 2.69
N GLY A 108 -4.17 1.08 3.78
CA GLY A 108 -3.97 1.67 5.10
C GLY A 108 -5.23 2.20 5.78
N SER A 109 -6.34 2.46 5.08
CA SER A 109 -7.53 3.24 5.57
C SER A 109 -7.27 4.59 6.24
N GLN A 110 -6.00 4.92 6.51
CA GLN A 110 -5.46 5.89 7.45
C GLN A 110 -6.02 5.79 8.87
N LYS A 111 -6.67 4.67 9.22
CA LYS A 111 -7.15 4.42 10.58
C LYS A 111 -5.97 3.97 11.44
N MET A 112 -5.61 4.74 12.44
CA MET A 112 -4.43 4.47 13.27
C MET A 112 -4.57 3.11 13.99
N ASN A 113 -3.54 2.25 13.92
CA ASN A 113 -3.50 1.03 14.71
C ASN A 113 -2.69 1.28 15.98
N ILE A 114 -3.35 1.70 17.05
CA ILE A 114 -2.72 1.84 18.37
C ILE A 114 -3.07 0.60 19.19
N PRO A 115 -2.09 -0.22 19.62
CA PRO A 115 -2.35 -1.36 20.49
C PRO A 115 -3.07 -0.94 21.78
N SER A 116 -3.92 -1.82 22.31
CA SER A 116 -4.53 -1.58 23.63
C SER A 116 -3.47 -1.82 24.70
N ILE A 117 -3.03 -0.74 25.36
CA ILE A 117 -2.05 -0.75 26.44
C ILE A 117 -2.75 -0.39 27.74
N THR A 118 -2.52 -1.14 28.82
CA THR A 118 -3.16 -0.85 30.10
C THR A 118 -2.61 0.42 30.73
N ASP A 119 -3.35 0.99 31.69
CA ASP A 119 -2.87 2.06 32.56
C ASP A 119 -2.50 3.38 31.86
N SER A 120 -3.01 3.62 30.65
CA SER A 120 -2.75 4.85 29.87
C SER A 120 -3.05 6.16 30.61
N HIS A 121 -3.99 6.13 31.56
CA HIS A 121 -4.34 7.26 32.41
C HIS A 121 -3.21 7.72 33.35
N LEU A 122 -2.24 6.85 33.65
CA LEU A 122 -1.09 7.15 34.51
C LEU A 122 -0.08 8.06 33.81
N TYR A 123 0.12 7.86 32.51
CA TYR A 123 1.12 8.58 31.74
C TYR A 123 0.63 9.99 31.39
N LYS A 124 1.44 10.99 31.73
CA LYS A 124 1.14 12.41 31.44
C LYS A 124 2.01 12.99 30.32
N GLY A 125 2.93 12.20 29.78
CA GLY A 125 3.73 12.57 28.62
C GLY A 125 2.95 12.53 27.32
N ILE A 126 3.66 12.78 26.22
CA ILE A 126 3.06 12.81 24.88
C ILE A 126 2.91 11.37 24.40
N SER A 127 1.71 10.96 23.98
CA SER A 127 1.52 9.67 23.34
C SER A 127 0.72 9.84 22.05
N ILE A 128 1.34 9.61 20.91
CA ILE A 128 0.75 9.87 19.59
C ILE A 128 1.07 8.75 18.59
N HIS A 129 0.22 8.58 17.59
CA HIS A 129 0.52 7.72 16.44
C HIS A 129 1.37 8.47 15.40
N SER A 130 2.11 7.74 14.55
CA SER A 130 2.91 8.33 13.47
C SER A 130 2.11 9.19 12.48
N GLU A 131 0.81 8.91 12.33
CA GLU A 131 -0.12 9.73 11.54
C GLU A 131 -0.36 11.12 12.14
N GLN A 132 -0.26 11.24 13.47
CA GLN A 132 -0.39 12.50 14.20
C GLN A 132 0.96 13.21 14.38
N TYR A 133 2.06 12.50 14.17
CA TYR A 133 3.41 13.05 14.23
C TYR A 133 3.64 14.04 13.09
N LYS A 134 4.26 15.18 13.40
CA LYS A 134 4.61 16.22 12.42
C LYS A 134 6.12 16.32 12.24
N ASN A 135 6.82 16.62 13.33
CA ASN A 135 8.27 16.63 13.41
C ASN A 135 8.68 16.59 14.89
N ALA A 136 9.96 16.37 15.14
CA ALA A 136 10.52 16.32 16.48
C ALA A 136 10.49 17.66 17.23
N GLU A 137 10.59 18.79 16.53
CA GLU A 137 10.51 20.12 17.16
C GLU A 137 9.14 20.36 17.82
N LYS A 138 8.04 19.84 17.25
CA LYS A 138 6.71 19.87 17.89
C LYS A 138 6.61 19.05 19.17
N LEU A 139 7.48 18.05 19.36
CA LEU A 139 7.58 17.34 20.63
C LEU A 139 8.35 18.18 21.66
N LYS A 140 9.45 18.81 21.24
CA LYS A 140 10.25 19.70 22.10
C LYS A 140 9.50 20.94 22.55
N GLU A 141 8.70 21.56 21.67
CA GLU A 141 7.78 22.66 22.01
C GLU A 141 6.80 22.27 23.12
N LYS A 142 6.48 20.97 23.23
CA LYS A 142 5.62 20.41 24.28
C LYS A 142 6.41 19.89 25.49
N GLY A 143 7.71 20.14 25.55
CA GLY A 143 8.58 19.83 26.69
C GLY A 143 9.29 18.47 26.63
N ALA A 144 9.22 17.72 25.53
CA ALA A 144 9.89 16.43 25.43
C ALA A 144 11.40 16.56 25.22
N ASN A 145 12.19 15.85 26.02
CA ASN A 145 13.65 15.69 25.85
C ASN A 145 14.02 14.24 25.47
N SER A 146 13.08 13.32 25.60
CA SER A 146 13.25 11.90 25.26
C SER A 146 12.02 11.37 24.50
N ALA A 147 12.26 10.42 23.59
CA ALA A 147 11.20 9.76 22.83
C ALA A 147 11.48 8.27 22.63
N ILE A 148 10.44 7.45 22.78
CA ILE A 148 10.45 6.06 22.32
C ILE A 148 9.61 5.91 21.05
N VAL A 149 10.20 5.29 20.04
CA VAL A 149 9.55 4.94 18.78
C VAL A 149 9.16 3.46 18.83
N ILE A 150 7.87 3.16 18.79
CA ILE A 150 7.35 1.79 18.84
C ILE A 150 7.17 1.25 17.42
N GLY A 151 8.06 0.36 16.99
CA GLY A 151 8.08 -0.21 15.65
C GLY A 151 9.44 -0.07 14.97
N SER A 152 9.63 -0.77 13.86
CA SER A 152 10.92 -0.94 13.17
C SER A 152 10.83 -0.92 11.64
N ALA A 153 9.70 -0.50 11.07
CA ALA A 153 9.54 -0.34 9.63
C ALA A 153 9.96 1.06 9.15
N ASN A 154 9.79 1.37 7.86
CA ASN A 154 10.16 2.65 7.22
C ASN A 154 9.85 3.90 8.07
N THR A 155 8.60 4.09 8.49
CA THR A 155 8.19 5.25 9.28
C THR A 155 8.88 5.33 10.64
N ALA A 156 9.20 4.20 11.27
CA ALA A 156 9.88 4.20 12.56
C ALA A 156 11.32 4.71 12.44
N PHE A 157 12.04 4.29 11.40
CA PHE A 157 13.41 4.77 11.15
C PHE A 157 13.45 6.25 10.75
N ASP A 158 12.49 6.72 9.94
CA ASP A 158 12.38 8.14 9.60
C ASP A 158 12.19 9.01 10.86
N ILE A 159 11.24 8.62 11.72
CA ILE A 159 10.93 9.34 12.96
C ILE A 159 12.07 9.23 13.98
N LEU A 160 12.73 8.07 14.07
CA LEU A 160 13.90 7.90 14.93
C LEU A 160 15.01 8.88 14.53
N LYS A 161 15.28 8.99 13.23
CA LYS A 161 16.28 9.91 12.68
C LYS A 161 15.92 11.38 12.95
N ASP A 162 14.66 11.76 12.75
CA ASP A 162 14.17 13.12 13.04
C ASP A 162 14.33 13.45 14.53
N CYS A 163 13.87 12.58 15.42
CA CYS A 163 13.97 12.78 16.87
C CYS A 163 15.44 12.91 17.33
N HIS A 164 16.33 12.04 16.83
CA HIS A 164 17.76 12.13 17.14
C HIS A 164 18.37 13.43 16.60
N ALA A 165 18.05 13.84 15.37
CA ALA A 165 18.57 15.06 14.77
C ALA A 165 18.13 16.33 15.52
N ALA A 166 16.94 16.32 16.11
CA ALA A 166 16.43 17.40 16.96
C ALA A 166 17.02 17.39 18.39
N GLY A 167 17.85 16.40 18.75
CA GLY A 167 18.53 16.29 20.03
C GLY A 167 17.77 15.53 21.12
N LEU A 168 16.68 14.81 20.79
CA LEU A 168 15.98 13.98 21.76
C LEU A 168 16.79 12.72 22.07
N GLN A 169 16.77 12.30 23.34
CA GLN A 169 17.22 10.96 23.73
C GLN A 169 16.24 9.94 23.16
N THR A 170 16.70 9.12 22.20
CA THR A 170 15.81 8.27 21.41
C THR A 170 16.02 6.80 21.68
N THR A 171 14.90 6.07 21.82
CA THR A 171 14.89 4.62 21.93
C THR A 171 13.95 4.04 20.88
N MET A 172 14.37 2.97 20.19
CA MET A 172 13.49 2.18 19.32
C MET A 172 13.05 0.91 20.03
N ASN A 173 11.74 0.64 20.09
CA ASN A 173 11.23 -0.66 20.51
C ASN A 173 10.96 -1.55 19.29
N VAL A 174 11.53 -2.76 19.33
CA VAL A 174 11.45 -3.75 18.26
C VAL A 174 10.94 -5.06 18.85
N ARG A 175 9.63 -5.29 18.78
CA ARG A 175 9.02 -6.46 19.44
C ARG A 175 9.38 -7.81 18.80
N SER A 176 9.67 -7.81 17.49
CA SER A 176 9.83 -9.02 16.68
C SER A 176 10.83 -8.78 15.57
N PRO A 177 11.38 -9.84 14.95
CA PRO A 177 12.33 -9.69 13.87
C PRO A 177 11.82 -8.82 12.71
N THR A 178 12.73 -8.06 12.11
CA THR A 178 12.43 -7.10 11.03
C THR A 178 13.26 -7.44 9.81
N TYR A 179 12.59 -7.66 8.67
CA TYR A 179 13.28 -7.84 7.40
C TYR A 179 13.84 -6.50 6.91
N ILE A 180 15.16 -6.38 6.82
CA ILE A 180 15.85 -5.18 6.36
C ILE A 180 16.49 -5.45 4.99
N ILE A 181 16.29 -4.52 4.05
CA ILE A 181 16.82 -4.59 2.69
C ILE A 181 17.54 -3.27 2.38
N PRO A 182 18.83 -3.30 2.01
CA PRO A 182 19.52 -2.10 1.55
C PRO A 182 18.89 -1.56 0.27
N VAL A 183 18.70 -0.25 0.19
CA VAL A 183 18.18 0.41 -1.03
C VAL A 183 19.04 0.10 -2.26
N GLU A 184 20.36 -0.08 -2.09
CA GLU A 184 21.27 -0.41 -3.18
C GLU A 184 20.98 -1.79 -3.80
N HIS A 185 20.35 -2.70 -3.04
CA HIS A 185 19.93 -4.00 -3.58
C HIS A 185 18.65 -3.87 -4.42
N ILE A 186 17.74 -2.97 -4.06
CA ILE A 186 16.53 -2.67 -4.84
C ILE A 186 16.93 -2.00 -6.15
N ASP A 187 17.80 -1.00 -6.06
CA ASP A 187 18.26 -0.19 -7.19
C ASP A 187 19.38 -0.87 -8.00
N HIS A 188 19.73 -2.11 -7.67
CA HIS A 188 20.84 -2.81 -8.31
C HIS A 188 20.59 -3.01 -9.82
N PRO A 189 21.60 -2.83 -10.71
CA PRO A 189 21.42 -2.99 -12.15
C PRO A 189 20.89 -4.37 -12.58
N ALA A 190 21.17 -5.42 -11.79
CA ALA A 190 20.65 -6.77 -12.01
C ALA A 190 19.13 -6.90 -11.79
N SER A 191 18.47 -5.89 -11.21
CA SER A 191 17.01 -5.73 -11.18
C SER A 191 16.47 -5.31 -12.56
N LEU A 192 17.00 -5.93 -13.62
CA LEU A 192 16.68 -5.72 -15.03
C LEU A 192 16.78 -4.25 -15.51
N GLY A 193 17.51 -3.42 -14.78
CA GLY A 193 17.57 -1.97 -15.02
C GLY A 193 16.20 -1.28 -14.93
N ALA A 194 15.22 -1.86 -14.23
CA ALA A 194 13.84 -1.37 -14.23
C ALA A 194 13.74 0.11 -13.77
N TYR A 195 14.63 0.53 -12.88
CA TYR A 195 14.70 1.90 -12.37
C TYR A 195 15.49 2.87 -13.28
N ASP A 196 16.31 2.36 -14.20
CA ASP A 196 17.18 3.15 -15.10
C ASP A 196 16.70 3.16 -16.56
N ALA A 197 15.78 2.27 -16.91
CA ALA A 197 15.30 2.04 -18.27
C ALA A 197 14.36 3.13 -18.82
N GLY A 198 13.99 4.11 -17.98
CA GLY A 198 12.92 5.06 -18.23
C GLY A 198 11.53 4.46 -17.96
N VAL A 199 10.53 5.32 -17.78
CA VAL A 199 9.22 4.96 -17.23
C VAL A 199 8.51 3.85 -18.00
N GLU A 200 8.37 4.01 -19.32
CA GLU A 200 7.63 3.05 -20.15
C GLU A 200 8.29 1.68 -20.17
N ARG A 201 9.63 1.63 -20.31
CA ARG A 201 10.36 0.38 -20.33
C ARG A 201 10.41 -0.28 -18.96
N GLY A 202 10.59 0.50 -17.89
CA GLY A 202 10.53 0.03 -16.51
C GLY A 202 9.17 -0.60 -16.21
N ASP A 203 8.08 0.09 -16.53
CA ASP A 203 6.72 -0.43 -16.36
C ASP A 203 6.51 -1.74 -17.14
N ASN A 204 6.98 -1.81 -18.39
CA ASN A 204 6.93 -3.06 -19.16
C ASN A 204 7.70 -4.20 -18.48
N ILE A 205 8.90 -3.93 -17.95
CA ILE A 205 9.71 -4.93 -17.23
C ILE A 205 8.95 -5.48 -16.02
N PHE A 206 8.43 -4.59 -15.17
CA PHE A 206 7.69 -4.99 -13.96
C PHE A 206 6.40 -5.77 -14.27
N MET A 207 5.82 -5.58 -15.45
CA MET A 207 4.56 -6.21 -15.85
C MET A 207 4.75 -7.36 -16.84
N THR A 208 6.00 -7.75 -17.14
CA THR A 208 6.31 -8.81 -18.09
C THR A 208 6.01 -10.20 -17.53
N LEU A 209 6.20 -10.40 -16.22
CA LEU A 209 6.09 -11.72 -15.58
C LEU A 209 4.87 -11.79 -14.67
N PRO A 210 4.25 -12.98 -14.53
CA PRO A 210 3.25 -13.20 -13.50
C PRO A 210 3.81 -12.85 -12.12
N THR A 211 2.99 -12.23 -11.27
CA THR A 211 3.41 -11.70 -9.97
C THR A 211 4.13 -12.75 -9.12
N PHE A 212 3.64 -14.00 -9.14
CA PHE A 212 4.25 -15.11 -8.40
C PHE A 212 5.66 -15.51 -8.89
N ILE A 213 5.94 -15.36 -10.18
CA ILE A 213 7.26 -15.65 -10.76
C ILE A 213 8.21 -14.49 -10.45
N ASP A 214 7.77 -13.26 -10.68
CA ASP A 214 8.55 -12.05 -10.38
C ASP A 214 8.97 -12.01 -8.90
N ALA A 215 8.05 -12.34 -7.99
CA ALA A 215 8.33 -12.42 -6.56
C ALA A 215 9.47 -13.39 -6.20
N GLN A 216 9.56 -14.54 -6.89
CA GLN A 216 10.62 -15.52 -6.65
C GLN A 216 11.96 -15.06 -7.22
N LEU A 217 11.97 -14.49 -8.43
CA LEU A 217 13.20 -13.94 -9.02
C LEU A 217 13.75 -12.79 -8.18
N ALA A 218 12.87 -11.88 -7.73
CA ALA A 218 13.25 -10.79 -6.85
C ALA A 218 13.81 -11.29 -5.51
N ARG A 219 13.18 -12.31 -4.90
CA ARG A 219 13.69 -12.94 -3.68
C ARG A 219 15.10 -13.50 -3.89
N ASP A 220 15.29 -14.30 -4.93
CA ASP A 220 16.56 -14.99 -5.18
C ASP A 220 17.68 -14.02 -5.53
N LEU A 221 17.36 -12.94 -6.27
CA LEU A 221 18.30 -11.84 -6.52
C LEU A 221 18.70 -11.13 -5.22
N LEU A 222 17.73 -10.72 -4.40
CA LEU A 222 18.00 -10.03 -3.14
C LEU A 222 18.80 -10.92 -2.15
N ALA A 223 18.52 -12.22 -2.13
CA ALA A 223 19.27 -13.21 -1.35
C ALA A 223 20.70 -13.35 -1.86
N HIS A 224 20.89 -13.41 -3.19
CA HIS A 224 22.21 -13.46 -3.80
C HIS A 224 23.04 -12.21 -3.44
N LEU A 225 22.49 -11.00 -3.61
CA LEU A 225 23.16 -9.76 -3.25
C LEU A 225 23.53 -9.71 -1.76
N ALA A 226 22.61 -10.08 -0.87
CA ALA A 226 22.89 -10.17 0.56
C ALA A 226 23.98 -11.20 0.90
N SER A 227 24.07 -12.31 0.17
CA SER A 227 25.13 -13.31 0.37
C SER A 227 26.53 -12.80 0.04
N GLN A 228 26.65 -11.74 -0.78
CA GLN A 228 27.94 -11.11 -1.09
C GLN A 228 28.41 -10.16 0.03
N GLU A 229 27.52 -9.81 0.96
CA GLU A 229 27.79 -8.89 2.06
C GLU A 229 27.34 -9.46 3.42
N PRO A 230 27.86 -10.63 3.83
CA PRO A 230 27.39 -11.37 5.02
C PRO A 230 27.60 -10.63 6.35
N ASP A 231 28.34 -9.52 6.33
CA ASP A 231 28.73 -8.77 7.50
C ASP A 231 27.96 -7.45 7.63
N ARG A 232 27.11 -7.11 6.65
CA ARG A 232 26.47 -5.79 6.53
C ARG A 232 25.71 -5.39 7.79
N TYR A 233 24.91 -6.31 8.34
CA TYR A 233 24.09 -6.07 9.53
C TYR A 233 24.63 -6.70 10.82
N LYS A 234 25.88 -7.18 10.83
CA LYS A 234 26.51 -7.72 12.05
C LYS A 234 26.58 -6.69 13.18
N ALA A 235 26.92 -5.44 12.85
CA ALA A 235 26.98 -4.38 13.86
C ALA A 235 25.60 -4.09 14.45
N LEU A 236 24.56 -4.07 13.61
CA LEU A 236 23.18 -3.89 14.05
C LEU A 236 22.72 -5.06 14.92
N ALA A 237 22.98 -6.31 14.51
CA ALA A 237 22.65 -7.48 15.30
C ALA A 237 23.35 -7.48 16.67
N ALA A 238 24.60 -7.00 16.75
CA ALA A 238 25.36 -6.90 18.00
C ALA A 238 24.75 -5.92 19.03
N THR A 239 23.91 -4.98 18.59
CA THR A 239 23.13 -4.10 19.50
C THR A 239 21.93 -4.81 20.15
N GLY A 240 21.63 -6.04 19.74
CA GLY A 240 20.44 -6.80 20.14
C GLY A 240 19.24 -6.62 19.21
N PHE A 241 19.37 -5.85 18.13
CA PHE A 241 18.30 -5.69 17.13
C PHE A 241 18.05 -7.04 16.41
N PRO A 242 16.80 -7.54 16.37
CA PRO A 242 16.46 -8.80 15.71
C PRO A 242 16.30 -8.58 14.19
N VAL A 243 17.42 -8.49 13.47
CA VAL A 243 17.42 -8.29 12.01
C VAL A 243 17.17 -9.61 11.28
N LEU A 244 16.35 -9.56 10.24
CA LEU A 244 16.29 -10.59 9.20
C LEU A 244 16.83 -10.00 7.90
N GLU A 245 17.64 -10.78 7.21
CA GLU A 245 18.26 -10.41 5.93
C GLU A 245 17.63 -11.18 4.78
N SER A 246 17.87 -10.75 3.54
CA SER A 246 17.31 -11.37 2.34
C SER A 246 17.77 -12.82 2.13
N THR A 247 18.85 -13.26 2.78
CA THR A 247 19.30 -14.66 2.81
C THR A 247 18.40 -15.57 3.64
N SER A 248 17.55 -15.01 4.50
CA SER A 248 16.62 -15.78 5.32
C SER A 248 15.48 -16.33 4.45
N PRO A 249 15.13 -17.62 4.55
CA PRO A 249 14.15 -18.25 3.65
C PRO A 249 12.72 -17.69 3.80
N GLU A 250 12.43 -17.07 4.94
CA GLU A 250 11.17 -16.40 5.26
C GLU A 250 11.06 -14.96 4.73
N CYS A 251 12.14 -14.42 4.16
CA CYS A 251 12.20 -13.05 3.65
C CYS A 251 11.90 -13.00 2.15
N ALA A 252 10.75 -12.46 1.78
CA ALA A 252 10.40 -12.15 0.41
C ALA A 252 9.70 -10.79 0.33
N LEU A 253 10.37 -9.79 -0.26
CA LEU A 253 9.87 -8.40 -0.29
C LEU A 253 8.50 -8.31 -0.98
N MET A 254 8.33 -8.96 -2.14
CA MET A 254 7.07 -8.92 -2.87
C MET A 254 5.91 -9.54 -2.08
N GLN A 255 6.15 -10.64 -1.38
CA GLN A 255 5.14 -11.23 -0.49
C GLN A 255 4.75 -10.25 0.62
N ASN A 256 5.73 -9.59 1.26
CA ASN A 256 5.48 -8.61 2.29
C ASN A 256 4.63 -7.43 1.79
N LEU A 257 4.95 -6.89 0.60
CA LEU A 257 4.19 -5.81 -0.03
C LEU A 257 2.77 -6.23 -0.39
N ILE A 258 2.60 -7.41 -0.99
CA ILE A 258 1.33 -7.88 -1.53
C ILE A 258 0.40 -8.43 -0.46
N GLU A 259 0.91 -9.11 0.58
CA GLU A 259 0.07 -9.75 1.60
C GLU A 259 -0.11 -8.89 2.86
N SER A 260 0.83 -7.97 3.15
CA SER A 260 0.81 -7.23 4.41
C SER A 260 1.09 -5.74 4.30
N ALA A 261 1.51 -5.24 3.13
CA ALA A 261 1.89 -3.86 2.89
C ALA A 261 2.84 -3.27 3.96
N GLY A 262 3.73 -4.11 4.50
CA GLY A 262 4.56 -3.77 5.66
C GLY A 262 5.59 -4.86 5.97
N LYS A 263 5.98 -4.97 7.24
CA LYS A 263 6.93 -5.99 7.77
C LYS A 263 8.36 -5.95 7.21
N HIS A 264 8.73 -4.87 6.55
CA HIS A 264 10.09 -4.65 6.08
C HIS A 264 10.53 -3.21 6.37
N TYR A 265 11.84 -3.01 6.32
CA TYR A 265 12.47 -1.71 6.24
C TYR A 265 13.38 -1.69 5.00
N VAL A 266 13.21 -0.66 4.17
CA VAL A 266 14.20 -0.35 3.13
C VAL A 266 15.26 0.53 3.79
N ASP A 267 16.43 -0.05 4.02
CA ASP A 267 17.53 0.64 4.67
C ASP A 267 18.17 1.65 3.74
N VAL A 268 18.20 2.86 4.26
CA VAL A 268 18.70 4.04 3.60
C VAL A 268 19.73 4.78 4.46
N GLY A 269 20.36 4.02 5.38
CA GLY A 269 21.31 4.50 6.37
C GLY A 269 20.69 4.79 7.74
N GLY A 270 19.43 4.41 7.98
CA GLY A 270 18.77 4.64 9.27
C GLY A 270 19.30 3.73 10.38
N THR A 271 19.77 2.54 10.01
CA THR A 271 20.35 1.54 10.91
C THR A 271 21.59 2.04 11.65
N LYS A 272 22.38 2.92 11.01
CA LYS A 272 23.63 3.48 11.58
C LYS A 272 23.46 4.17 12.93
N LEU A 273 22.31 4.80 13.19
CA LEU A 273 22.03 5.43 14.48
C LEU A 273 22.05 4.42 15.64
N LEU A 274 21.57 3.19 15.37
CA LEU A 274 21.55 2.12 16.35
C LEU A 274 22.94 1.48 16.47
N GLU A 275 23.58 1.19 15.35
CA GLU A 275 24.93 0.60 15.29
C GLU A 275 25.99 1.44 16.02
N GLU A 276 25.89 2.77 15.89
CA GLU A 276 26.82 3.73 16.50
C GLU A 276 26.45 4.09 17.95
N GLY A 277 25.39 3.49 18.50
CA GLY A 277 24.91 3.76 19.86
C GLY A 277 24.32 5.16 20.07
N LYS A 278 23.96 5.86 18.98
CA LYS A 278 23.34 7.19 19.00
C LYS A 278 21.85 7.15 19.39
N ALA A 279 21.22 6.00 19.20
CA ALA A 279 19.88 5.70 19.70
C ALA A 279 19.88 4.32 20.38
N SER A 280 19.08 4.19 21.43
CA SER A 280 18.96 2.95 22.21
C SER A 280 17.95 1.98 21.59
N ILE A 281 18.05 0.70 21.92
CA ILE A 281 17.13 -0.35 21.45
C ILE A 281 16.49 -1.07 22.63
N LYS A 282 15.18 -1.30 22.51
CA LYS A 282 14.40 -2.18 23.38
C LYS A 282 13.84 -3.33 22.53
N ALA A 283 14.61 -4.40 22.38
CA ALA A 283 14.31 -5.51 21.46
C ALA A 283 13.58 -6.69 22.11
N ASN A 284 12.88 -7.47 21.29
CA ASN A 284 12.23 -8.76 21.60
C ASN A 284 11.19 -8.69 22.74
N VAL A 285 10.65 -7.51 22.99
CA VAL A 285 9.64 -7.27 24.02
C VAL A 285 8.59 -6.31 23.51
N GLU A 286 7.37 -6.48 23.97
CA GLU A 286 6.25 -5.59 23.63
C GLU A 286 5.85 -4.72 24.83
N PRO A 287 5.41 -3.47 24.59
CA PRO A 287 4.84 -2.65 25.64
C PRO A 287 3.50 -3.26 26.09
N ILE A 288 3.29 -3.36 27.40
CA ILE A 288 2.08 -3.97 27.98
C ILE A 288 1.28 -3.00 28.85
N ALA A 289 1.94 -2.00 29.44
CA ALA A 289 1.31 -1.01 30.31
C ALA A 289 2.05 0.33 30.25
N TYR A 290 1.33 1.41 30.49
CA TYR A 290 1.96 2.70 30.81
C TYR A 290 2.40 2.74 32.28
N THR A 291 3.45 3.51 32.54
CA THR A 291 3.82 3.95 33.89
C THR A 291 3.55 5.46 34.01
N ALA A 292 3.82 6.05 35.18
CA ALA A 292 3.73 7.50 35.34
C ALA A 292 4.72 8.26 34.41
N THR A 293 5.83 7.61 34.04
CA THR A 293 7.00 8.20 33.37
C THR A 293 7.31 7.58 32.01
N GLY A 294 6.59 6.54 31.57
CA GLY A 294 6.86 5.89 30.28
C GLY A 294 6.10 4.58 30.08
N LEU A 295 6.81 3.52 29.71
CA LEU A 295 6.24 2.22 29.36
C LEU A 295 6.87 1.07 30.15
N ARG A 296 6.04 0.09 30.54
CA ARG A 296 6.46 -1.22 31.03
C ARG A 296 6.30 -2.27 29.93
N PHE A 297 7.27 -3.18 29.85
CA PHE A 297 7.38 -4.20 28.81
C PHE A 297 7.08 -5.61 29.33
N SER A 298 6.88 -6.53 28.41
CA SER A 298 6.54 -7.94 28.66
C SER A 298 7.59 -8.72 29.48
N ASP A 299 8.85 -8.26 29.51
CA ASP A 299 9.93 -8.81 30.34
C ASP A 299 9.95 -8.22 31.77
N GLY A 300 8.99 -7.37 32.12
CA GLY A 300 8.90 -6.68 33.41
C GLY A 300 9.76 -5.42 33.53
N SER A 301 10.61 -5.12 32.54
CA SER A 301 11.40 -3.89 32.51
C SER A 301 10.56 -2.65 32.18
N HIS A 302 11.15 -1.47 32.36
CA HIS A 302 10.52 -0.19 32.02
C HIS A 302 11.49 0.71 31.23
N VAL A 303 10.91 1.65 30.49
CA VAL A 303 11.63 2.74 29.82
C VAL A 303 10.90 4.04 30.15
N ASP A 304 11.58 4.97 30.82
CA ASP A 304 11.09 6.31 31.11
C ASP A 304 11.35 7.24 29.91
N VAL A 305 10.31 7.93 29.46
CA VAL A 305 10.33 8.80 28.27
C VAL A 305 9.25 9.88 28.34
N ASP A 306 9.54 11.04 27.75
CA ASP A 306 8.59 12.16 27.67
C ASP A 306 7.59 12.01 26.51
N ALA A 307 7.97 11.27 25.47
CA ALA A 307 7.13 11.01 24.31
C ALA A 307 7.13 9.52 23.89
N VAL A 308 5.94 8.98 23.64
CA VAL A 308 5.69 7.67 23.02
C VAL A 308 5.12 7.89 21.62
N ILE A 309 5.81 7.37 20.61
CA ILE A 309 5.41 7.49 19.20
C ILE A 309 5.08 6.10 18.66
N TRP A 310 3.81 5.84 18.40
CA TRP A 310 3.31 4.58 17.88
C TRP A 310 3.48 4.52 16.37
N CYS A 311 4.51 3.81 15.91
CA CYS A 311 4.77 3.50 14.49
C CYS A 311 4.22 2.11 14.13
N THR A 312 3.01 1.82 14.59
CA THR A 312 2.38 0.50 14.59
C THR A 312 1.47 0.25 13.38
N GLY A 313 1.62 1.07 12.33
CA GLY A 313 0.89 0.96 11.07
C GLY A 313 -0.59 1.33 11.22
N PHE A 314 -1.42 0.83 10.31
CA PHE A 314 -2.83 1.18 10.26
C PHE A 314 -3.76 -0.02 10.50
N ALA A 315 -4.99 0.25 10.93
CA ALA A 315 -5.94 -0.70 11.50
C ALA A 315 -6.71 -1.49 10.43
N ASP A 316 -6.03 -1.92 9.38
CA ASP A 316 -6.62 -2.69 8.27
C ASP A 316 -6.80 -4.18 8.58
N LYS A 317 -6.74 -4.57 9.85
CA LYS A 317 -6.98 -5.96 10.27
C LYS A 317 -8.38 -6.44 9.85
N ASN A 318 -9.35 -5.52 9.72
CA ASN A 318 -10.68 -5.82 9.21
C ASN A 318 -11.01 -4.95 7.98
N VAL A 319 -10.54 -5.38 6.81
CA VAL A 319 -10.75 -4.69 5.53
C VAL A 319 -12.25 -4.50 5.21
N ARG A 320 -13.13 -5.40 5.69
CA ARG A 320 -14.58 -5.29 5.50
C ARG A 320 -15.18 -4.14 6.28
N GLU A 321 -14.83 -4.02 7.57
CA GLU A 321 -15.27 -2.89 8.40
C GLU A 321 -14.77 -1.56 7.83
N THR A 322 -13.50 -1.52 7.44
CA THR A 322 -12.92 -0.37 6.73
C THR A 322 -13.73 -0.01 5.48
N ALA A 323 -14.09 -0.99 4.64
CA ALA A 323 -14.90 -0.74 3.45
C ALA A 323 -16.30 -0.22 3.80
N ILE A 324 -16.93 -0.74 4.85
CA ILE A 324 -18.23 -0.23 5.35
C ILE A 324 -18.11 1.25 5.70
N GLU A 325 -17.09 1.63 6.48
CA GLU A 325 -16.85 3.02 6.89
C GLU A 325 -16.61 3.93 5.68
N ILE A 326 -15.77 3.51 4.73
CA ILE A 326 -15.49 4.25 3.48
C ILE A 326 -16.77 4.47 2.66
N LEU A 327 -17.66 3.48 2.62
CA LEU A 327 -18.92 3.53 1.88
C LEU A 327 -20.01 4.33 2.62
N GLY A 328 -19.73 4.86 3.82
CA GLY A 328 -20.68 5.65 4.63
C GLY A 328 -21.60 4.81 5.52
N GLY A 329 -21.25 3.57 5.83
CA GLY A 329 -21.96 2.75 6.81
C GLY A 329 -21.44 2.95 8.23
N SER A 330 -22.27 2.65 9.23
CA SER A 330 -21.83 2.55 10.64
C SER A 330 -21.44 1.12 10.98
N ALA A 331 -20.33 0.93 11.71
CA ALA A 331 -19.92 -0.36 12.28
C ALA A 331 -20.92 -0.93 13.31
N SER A 332 -21.81 -0.11 13.89
CA SER A 332 -22.77 -0.51 14.94
C SER A 332 -24.18 -0.88 14.46
N GLN A 333 -24.50 -0.79 13.17
CA GLN A 333 -25.76 -1.33 12.61
C GLN A 333 -25.73 -2.86 12.43
N ALA A 334 -25.28 -3.59 13.46
CA ALA A 334 -25.62 -5.00 13.58
C ALA A 334 -27.03 -5.07 14.16
N SER A 335 -27.95 -5.73 13.45
CA SER A 335 -29.32 -6.07 13.89
C SER A 335 -30.27 -4.88 14.19
N SER A 336 -30.86 -4.32 13.14
CA SER A 336 -32.20 -3.68 13.26
C SER A 336 -33.07 -3.86 12.01
N ASN A 337 -32.93 -4.97 11.29
CA ASN A 337 -33.88 -5.40 10.25
C ASN A 337 -34.28 -6.88 10.42
N SER A 338 -34.39 -7.33 11.66
CA SER A 338 -34.96 -8.64 12.01
C SER A 338 -36.19 -8.45 12.91
N GLN A 339 -37.26 -7.88 12.36
CA GLN A 339 -38.59 -7.99 12.98
C GLN A 339 -39.69 -8.10 11.91
N SER A 340 -39.60 -9.23 11.20
CA SER A 340 -40.60 -9.99 10.44
C SER A 340 -39.75 -10.94 9.58
N ASP A 341 -39.74 -12.26 9.70
CA ASP A 341 -40.70 -13.21 10.23
C ASP A 341 -39.94 -14.37 10.88
N LYS A 342 -40.52 -14.91 11.95
CA LYS A 342 -40.14 -16.22 12.47
C LYS A 342 -40.66 -17.27 11.49
N ASN A 343 -39.76 -17.97 10.81
CA ASN A 343 -39.84 -19.40 10.53
C ASN A 343 -38.50 -19.84 9.94
N GLY A 344 -37.75 -20.64 10.71
CA GLY A 344 -36.44 -21.13 10.30
C GLY A 344 -36.54 -22.23 9.26
N VAL A 345 -35.60 -22.24 8.31
CA VAL A 345 -34.98 -23.44 7.74
C VAL A 345 -33.56 -23.06 7.35
N ASP A 346 -32.60 -23.89 7.78
CA ASP A 346 -31.20 -23.86 7.37
C ASP A 346 -31.06 -23.91 5.85
N SER A 347 -30.37 -22.94 5.24
CA SER A 347 -29.96 -23.00 3.83
C SER A 347 -28.71 -22.15 3.60
N MET A 348 -27.54 -22.77 3.73
CA MET A 348 -26.32 -22.35 3.05
C MET A 348 -26.56 -22.46 1.54
N GLY A 349 -26.91 -21.34 0.90
CA GLY A 349 -27.23 -21.28 -0.52
C GLY A 349 -28.38 -20.32 -0.81
N GLY A 350 -28.16 -19.02 -0.58
CA GLY A 350 -29.15 -17.98 -0.89
C GLY A 350 -28.72 -17.16 -2.10
N GLU A 351 -29.31 -17.43 -3.26
CA GLU A 351 -29.39 -16.45 -4.34
C GLU A 351 -30.02 -15.18 -3.78
N ALA A 352 -29.31 -14.05 -3.89
CA ALA A 352 -29.85 -12.75 -3.53
C ALA A 352 -31.11 -12.51 -4.38
N ASN A 353 -32.26 -12.52 -3.72
CA ASN A 353 -33.55 -12.20 -4.32
C ASN A 353 -33.42 -10.84 -5.02
N GLY A 354 -33.42 -10.83 -6.36
CA GLY A 354 -32.87 -9.78 -7.23
C GLY A 354 -33.63 -8.43 -7.28
N LYS A 355 -34.14 -7.95 -6.14
CA LYS A 355 -34.89 -6.68 -6.02
C LYS A 355 -34.46 -5.78 -4.87
N GLN A 356 -33.61 -6.24 -3.96
CA GLN A 356 -33.16 -5.41 -2.84
C GLN A 356 -31.95 -4.57 -3.25
N LYS A 357 -32.02 -3.26 -3.01
CA LYS A 357 -30.87 -2.38 -3.13
C LYS A 357 -29.83 -2.72 -2.07
N LEU A 358 -28.56 -2.67 -2.44
CA LEU A 358 -27.45 -2.98 -1.54
C LEU A 358 -26.95 -1.70 -0.89
N GLY A 359 -26.91 -1.65 0.44
CA GLY A 359 -26.28 -0.58 1.20
C GLY A 359 -24.79 -0.84 1.45
N PRO A 360 -24.09 0.02 2.21
CA PRO A 360 -22.66 -0.08 2.48
C PRO A 360 -22.21 -1.44 3.01
N ARG A 361 -23.01 -2.08 3.86
CA ARG A 361 -22.70 -3.41 4.44
C ARG A 361 -22.82 -4.52 3.41
N GLU A 362 -23.93 -4.56 2.67
CA GLU A 362 -24.16 -5.55 1.63
C GLU A 362 -23.12 -5.40 0.51
N ILE A 363 -22.78 -4.16 0.13
CA ILE A 363 -21.71 -3.88 -0.82
C ILE A 363 -20.38 -4.42 -0.27
N ALA A 364 -19.99 -4.04 0.96
CA ALA A 364 -18.72 -4.46 1.54
C ALA A 364 -18.60 -6.00 1.64
N ALA A 365 -19.69 -6.71 1.93
CA ALA A 365 -19.74 -8.17 1.96
C ALA A 365 -19.51 -8.81 0.57
N CYS A 366 -19.88 -8.08 -0.50
CA CYS A 366 -19.76 -8.51 -1.89
C CYS A 366 -18.42 -8.13 -2.56
N ILE A 367 -17.63 -7.19 -2.00
CA ILE A 367 -16.28 -6.88 -2.53
C ILE A 367 -15.44 -8.17 -2.52
N ASP A 368 -14.65 -8.44 -3.55
CA ASP A 368 -13.78 -9.62 -3.57
C ASP A 368 -12.60 -9.44 -2.60
N ALA A 369 -11.83 -10.50 -2.36
CA ALA A 369 -10.57 -10.33 -1.66
C ALA A 369 -9.69 -9.36 -2.46
N THR A 370 -9.20 -8.32 -1.81
CA THR A 370 -8.21 -7.39 -2.36
C THR A 370 -6.85 -7.75 -1.76
N TRP A 371 -5.78 -7.66 -2.55
CA TRP A 371 -4.42 -8.04 -2.14
C TRP A 371 -4.22 -9.55 -1.95
N GLY A 372 -2.96 -9.98 -1.87
CA GLY A 372 -2.57 -11.37 -2.04
C GLY A 372 -2.79 -11.92 -3.45
N VAL A 373 -2.44 -13.18 -3.63
CA VAL A 373 -2.41 -13.85 -4.94
C VAL A 373 -3.55 -14.86 -5.10
N ASP A 374 -4.16 -14.92 -6.28
CA ASP A 374 -5.14 -15.95 -6.66
C ASP A 374 -4.47 -17.23 -7.17
N SER A 375 -5.27 -18.23 -7.54
CA SER A 375 -4.79 -19.51 -8.08
C SER A 375 -4.08 -19.38 -9.43
N GLU A 376 -4.23 -18.25 -10.13
CA GLU A 376 -3.51 -17.96 -11.38
C GLU A 376 -2.16 -17.29 -11.10
N GLY A 377 -1.84 -16.99 -9.83
CA GLY A 377 -0.62 -16.29 -9.45
C GLY A 377 -0.71 -14.77 -9.67
N GLU A 378 -1.92 -14.22 -9.78
CA GLU A 378 -2.18 -12.79 -9.99
C GLU A 378 -2.80 -12.12 -8.75
N ILE A 379 -2.64 -10.80 -8.64
CA ILE A 379 -3.17 -10.05 -7.50
C ILE A 379 -4.71 -10.12 -7.46
N ARG A 380 -5.27 -10.42 -6.28
CA ARG A 380 -6.72 -10.56 -6.07
C ARG A 380 -7.41 -9.20 -6.04
N GLY A 381 -8.54 -9.10 -6.76
CA GLY A 381 -9.55 -8.02 -6.66
C GLY A 381 -9.10 -6.59 -7.01
N MET A 382 -7.81 -6.27 -6.94
CA MET A 382 -7.23 -4.98 -7.28
C MET A 382 -7.25 -4.79 -8.79
N TRP A 383 -7.75 -3.64 -9.24
CA TRP A 383 -7.77 -3.23 -10.65
C TRP A 383 -8.55 -4.15 -11.60
N LYS A 384 -9.29 -5.11 -11.04
CA LYS A 384 -10.11 -6.11 -11.73
C LYS A 384 -11.60 -5.85 -11.46
N ARG A 385 -12.45 -6.35 -12.35
CA ARG A 385 -13.90 -6.35 -12.14
C ARG A 385 -14.23 -7.21 -10.92
N GLN A 386 -15.08 -6.69 -10.02
CA GLN A 386 -15.58 -7.50 -8.90
C GLN A 386 -16.57 -8.54 -9.40
N SER A 387 -16.42 -9.79 -8.96
CA SER A 387 -17.23 -10.93 -9.38
C SER A 387 -18.69 -10.83 -8.93
N ARG A 388 -18.94 -10.19 -7.78
CA ARG A 388 -20.27 -10.09 -7.15
C ARG A 388 -20.87 -8.67 -7.17
N LEU A 389 -20.17 -7.68 -7.74
CA LEU A 389 -20.63 -6.29 -7.81
C LEU A 389 -20.41 -5.70 -9.20
N ASP A 390 -21.50 -5.44 -9.92
CA ASP A 390 -21.40 -4.85 -11.25
C ASP A 390 -21.05 -3.36 -11.19
N GLY A 391 -20.02 -2.99 -11.92
CA GLY A 391 -19.53 -1.62 -12.00
C GLY A 391 -18.76 -1.11 -10.77
N PHE A 392 -18.43 -1.97 -9.80
CA PHE A 392 -17.53 -1.61 -8.69
C PHE A 392 -16.07 -1.96 -9.02
N TRP A 393 -15.15 -1.13 -8.58
CA TRP A 393 -13.71 -1.32 -8.78
C TRP A 393 -12.92 -0.90 -7.54
N VAL A 394 -11.78 -1.56 -7.30
CA VAL A 394 -10.84 -1.17 -6.25
C VAL A 394 -9.50 -0.77 -6.88
N MET A 395 -8.98 0.38 -6.45
CA MET A 395 -7.72 0.97 -6.90
C MET A 395 -6.86 1.30 -5.67
N GLY A 396 -5.58 0.95 -5.74
CA GLY A 396 -4.63 1.13 -4.65
C GLY A 396 -3.27 0.61 -5.04
N GLY A 397 -2.36 0.51 -4.07
CA GLY A 397 -0.96 0.15 -4.30
C GLY A 397 0.00 1.30 -4.06
N TYR A 398 1.23 1.12 -4.52
CA TYR A 398 2.25 2.17 -4.56
C TYR A 398 2.25 2.88 -5.93
N THR A 399 3.04 3.96 -6.05
CA THR A 399 3.00 4.91 -7.18
C THR A 399 3.15 4.27 -8.55
N GLN A 400 4.05 3.29 -8.69
CA GLN A 400 4.23 2.54 -9.93
C GLN A 400 2.96 1.77 -10.33
N GLN A 401 2.33 1.07 -9.38
CA GLN A 401 1.08 0.34 -9.63
C GLN A 401 -0.05 1.32 -10.02
N HIS A 402 -0.11 2.49 -9.40
CA HIS A 402 -1.09 3.51 -9.78
C HIS A 402 -0.90 3.97 -11.21
N ARG A 403 0.35 4.22 -11.61
CA ARG A 403 0.69 4.64 -12.97
C ARG A 403 0.24 3.60 -13.99
N TRP A 404 0.63 2.33 -13.80
CA TRP A 404 0.28 1.28 -14.74
C TRP A 404 -1.21 0.94 -14.76
N HIS A 405 -1.79 0.63 -13.59
CA HIS A 405 -3.13 0.07 -13.53
C HIS A 405 -4.25 1.09 -13.75
N SER A 406 -3.97 2.40 -13.61
CA SER A 406 -4.98 3.44 -13.89
C SER A 406 -5.47 3.38 -15.35
N ARG A 407 -4.56 3.22 -16.32
CA ARG A 407 -4.92 3.07 -17.74
C ARG A 407 -5.69 1.79 -18.00
N THR A 408 -5.23 0.67 -17.44
CA THR A 408 -5.88 -0.63 -17.57
C THR A 408 -7.29 -0.63 -17.00
N LEU A 409 -7.49 -0.03 -15.83
CA LEU A 409 -8.81 0.15 -15.21
C LEU A 409 -9.72 1.03 -16.08
N ALA A 410 -9.22 2.18 -16.54
CA ALA A 410 -9.98 3.11 -17.36
C ALA A 410 -10.46 2.46 -18.68
N LEU A 411 -9.60 1.65 -19.32
CA LEU A 411 -9.96 0.91 -20.53
C LEU A 411 -11.03 -0.16 -20.27
N GLN A 412 -10.95 -0.89 -19.15
CA GLN A 412 -11.99 -1.85 -18.77
C GLN A 412 -13.34 -1.16 -18.52
N ILE A 413 -13.35 -0.01 -17.84
CA ILE A 413 -14.56 0.79 -17.61
C ILE A 413 -15.11 1.29 -18.95
N LYS A 414 -14.25 1.82 -19.82
CA LYS A 414 -14.67 2.29 -21.15
C LYS A 414 -15.28 1.17 -21.98
N ALA A 415 -14.64 0.01 -22.04
CA ALA A 415 -15.17 -1.16 -22.76
C ALA A 415 -16.52 -1.61 -22.18
N ALA A 416 -16.69 -1.62 -20.86
CA ALA A 416 -17.97 -1.94 -20.23
C ALA A 416 -19.07 -0.93 -20.58
N LEU A 417 -18.74 0.36 -20.62
CA LEU A 417 -19.66 1.42 -21.02
C LEU A 417 -20.05 1.32 -22.49
N GLU A 418 -19.11 1.03 -23.38
CA GLU A 418 -19.32 0.87 -24.82
C GLU A 418 -20.11 -0.41 -25.14
N ALA A 419 -19.81 -1.54 -24.51
CA ALA A 419 -20.58 -2.77 -24.68
C ALA A 419 -22.05 -2.60 -24.26
N GLN A 420 -22.32 -1.81 -23.21
CA GLN A 420 -23.69 -1.44 -22.82
C GLN A 420 -24.38 -0.47 -23.79
N LEU A 421 -23.61 0.29 -24.59
CA LEU A 421 -24.15 1.14 -25.66
C LEU A 421 -24.43 0.30 -26.92
N GLU A 422 -23.61 -0.71 -27.21
CA GLU A 422 -23.76 -1.64 -28.33
C GLU A 422 -24.83 -2.73 -28.08
N GLU A 423 -25.22 -3.03 -26.84
CA GLU A 423 -26.48 -3.76 -26.58
C GLU A 423 -27.73 -2.98 -27.07
N ARG A 424 -27.61 -1.68 -27.36
CA ARG A 424 -28.64 -0.89 -28.06
C ARG A 424 -28.38 -0.72 -29.56
N LYS A 425 -27.24 -1.14 -30.09
CA LYS A 425 -26.88 -1.16 -31.51
C LYS A 425 -25.92 -2.31 -31.76
N THR A 426 -26.47 -3.45 -32.18
CA THR A 426 -25.80 -4.69 -32.59
C THR A 426 -24.40 -4.44 -33.17
N VAL A 427 -23.35 -5.05 -32.58
CA VAL A 427 -22.28 -5.83 -33.27
C VAL A 427 -21.27 -6.35 -32.24
N ILE A 428 -21.37 -7.64 -31.93
CA ILE A 428 -20.26 -8.47 -31.46
C ILE A 428 -19.47 -8.86 -32.71
N ALA A 429 -18.42 -8.12 -33.08
CA ALA A 429 -17.50 -8.59 -34.14
C ALA A 429 -16.06 -8.07 -34.06
N LEU A 430 -15.76 -6.97 -33.34
CA LEU A 430 -14.42 -6.37 -33.41
C LEU A 430 -13.48 -6.81 -32.27
N PHE A 431 -13.98 -7.04 -31.05
CA PHE A 431 -13.12 -7.38 -29.92
C PHE A 431 -12.65 -8.85 -29.88
N TYR A 432 -13.39 -9.78 -30.50
CA TYR A 432 -12.97 -11.18 -30.54
C TYR A 432 -11.84 -11.45 -31.55
N LYS A 433 -11.66 -10.60 -32.58
CA LYS A 433 -10.62 -10.83 -33.59
C LYS A 433 -9.22 -10.56 -33.07
N GLU A 434 -9.00 -9.50 -32.27
CA GLU A 434 -7.65 -9.20 -31.76
C GLU A 434 -7.24 -10.10 -30.59
N LEU A 435 -8.15 -10.45 -29.68
CA LEU A 435 -7.83 -11.33 -28.54
C LEU A 435 -7.67 -12.80 -28.96
N VAL A 436 -8.38 -13.27 -29.99
CA VAL A 436 -8.16 -14.61 -30.56
C VAL A 436 -6.88 -14.66 -31.38
N ILE A 437 -6.47 -13.56 -32.04
CA ILE A 437 -5.16 -13.48 -32.69
C ILE A 437 -4.03 -13.51 -31.66
N LEU A 438 -4.12 -12.77 -30.54
CA LEU A 438 -3.13 -12.86 -29.46
C LEU A 438 -3.10 -14.25 -28.80
N ARG A 439 -4.27 -14.87 -28.53
CA ARG A 439 -4.32 -16.23 -27.95
C ARG A 439 -3.88 -17.32 -28.95
N SER A 440 -4.07 -17.12 -30.24
CA SER A 440 -3.60 -18.02 -31.30
C SER A 440 -2.09 -17.92 -31.52
N LEU A 441 -1.51 -16.72 -31.48
CA LEU A 441 -0.06 -16.50 -31.59
C LEU A 441 0.72 -17.08 -30.39
N VAL A 442 0.12 -17.04 -29.19
CA VAL A 442 0.71 -17.66 -27.99
C VAL A 442 0.54 -19.19 -28.03
N ARG A 443 -0.56 -19.74 -28.55
CA ARG A 443 -0.75 -21.20 -28.66
C ARG A 443 -0.01 -21.85 -29.83
N SER A 444 0.21 -21.16 -30.95
CA SER A 444 0.92 -21.74 -32.10
C SER A 444 2.44 -21.76 -31.92
N ARG A 445 3.00 -20.96 -30.99
CA ARG A 445 4.42 -21.02 -30.61
C ARG A 445 4.74 -22.03 -29.49
N VAL A 446 3.75 -22.64 -28.87
CA VAL A 446 3.93 -23.58 -27.73
C VAL A 446 3.82 -25.07 -28.16
N ARG A 447 3.67 -25.35 -29.46
CA ARG A 447 3.56 -26.74 -29.97
C ARG A 447 4.69 -27.23 -30.87
N GLY A 448 5.77 -26.47 -31.04
CA GLY A 448 6.98 -26.92 -31.73
C GLY A 448 8.22 -26.58 -30.93
N SER A 449 8.98 -27.62 -30.56
CA SER A 449 10.32 -27.56 -29.94
C SER A 449 10.38 -27.45 -28.42
N PHE A 450 9.87 -28.49 -27.74
CA PHE A 450 10.61 -29.04 -26.59
C PHE A 450 11.70 -29.97 -27.15
N PHE A 451 12.94 -29.59 -26.90
CA PHE A 451 14.24 -30.26 -27.06
C PHE A 451 15.23 -29.34 -27.79
N ILE A 452 16.35 -29.11 -27.10
CA ILE A 452 17.55 -28.36 -27.52
C ILE A 452 17.62 -26.91 -26.99
N SER A 453 18.29 -26.83 -25.82
CA SER A 453 19.35 -25.85 -25.49
C SER A 453 19.02 -24.69 -24.56
N ALA A 454 19.07 -24.99 -23.26
CA ALA A 454 19.52 -24.07 -22.20
C ALA A 454 21.04 -23.75 -22.28
N HIS A 455 21.59 -23.68 -23.50
CA HIS A 455 23.02 -23.43 -23.76
C HIS A 455 23.28 -22.29 -24.75
N VAL A 456 22.24 -21.62 -25.28
CA VAL A 456 22.42 -20.53 -26.28
C VAL A 456 22.30 -19.13 -25.68
N PHE A 457 21.76 -18.97 -24.47
CA PHE A 457 21.66 -17.64 -23.83
C PHE A 457 22.94 -17.21 -23.08
N LEU A 458 23.93 -18.10 -22.95
CA LEU A 458 25.21 -17.81 -22.28
C LEU A 458 26.37 -17.46 -23.24
N CYS A 459 26.18 -17.55 -24.56
CA CYS A 459 27.26 -17.34 -25.54
C CYS A 459 27.25 -15.98 -26.25
N TYR A 460 26.35 -15.06 -25.91
CA TYR A 460 26.32 -13.71 -26.50
C TYR A 460 27.06 -12.64 -25.69
N ILE A 461 27.80 -13.02 -24.65
CA ILE A 461 28.49 -12.09 -23.71
C ILE A 461 30.04 -12.15 -23.78
N THR A 462 30.66 -13.00 -24.59
CA THR A 462 32.13 -13.02 -24.71
C THR A 462 32.61 -12.86 -26.16
N ASN A 463 33.10 -11.65 -26.48
CA ASN A 463 33.90 -11.36 -27.67
C ASN A 463 35.26 -12.07 -27.61
N LEU A 464 35.50 -13.09 -28.44
CA LEU A 464 36.85 -13.49 -28.88
C LEU A 464 36.79 -14.01 -30.34
N PRO A 465 37.75 -13.64 -31.21
CA PRO A 465 37.79 -14.07 -32.62
C PRO A 465 38.50 -15.42 -32.77
N VAL A 466 38.27 -16.11 -33.89
CA VAL A 466 39.01 -17.34 -34.28
C VAL A 466 40.46 -17.02 -34.58
#